data_AF-A0A2S1PA62-F1
#
_entry.id   AF-A0A2S1PA62-F1
#
_cell.length_a   1.000
_cell.length_b   1.000
_cell.length_c   1.000
_cell.angle_alpha   90.00
_cell.angle_beta   90.00
_cell.angle_gamma   90.00
#
_symmetry.space_group_name_H-M   'P 1'
#
loop_
_entity.id
_entity.type
_entity.pdbx_description
1 polymer ?
#
loop_
_entity_poly.entity_id
_entity_poly.type
_entity_poly.pdbx_seq_one_letter_code
_entity_poly.pdbx_strand_id
1 'polypeptide(L)'
;KRAAYDQYGHAAFEQGGMGGGGGFGGGFGGGGADFSDVFGDVFGDIFGGGRRQQRASRGSDLRYNMDLTLEEAVRGVTKEIRIPTLDECDVCHGSGAKPGSSPITCPTCHGAGQVQMRQGFFTVQQACPHCHGRGQIIKDPCNKCHGHGRVEKSKTLSVKIPAGVDTGDRIRLAGEGEAGEHGAPSGDLYVQVQVKSHPIFEREGNNLYCEVPI
;
A
#
# COMPACT_ATOMS: atom_id res chain seq x y z
N LYS A 1 47.94 16.73 -7.43
CA LYS A 1 46.48 16.57 -7.17
C LYS A 1 45.89 15.20 -7.57
N ARG A 2 46.63 14.26 -8.19
CA ARG A 2 46.12 12.90 -8.47
C ARG A 2 46.53 11.86 -7.40
N ALA A 3 47.77 11.92 -6.91
CA ALA A 3 48.31 10.95 -5.96
C ALA A 3 47.65 10.90 -4.57
N ALA A 4 47.00 11.99 -4.12
CA ALA A 4 46.29 12.00 -2.83
C ALA A 4 44.89 11.36 -2.90
N TYR A 5 44.32 11.26 -4.09
CA TYR A 5 42.99 10.69 -4.33
C TYR A 5 43.02 9.16 -4.30
N ASP A 6 44.14 8.58 -4.74
CA ASP A 6 44.28 7.13 -4.89
C ASP A 6 44.60 6.42 -3.55
N GLN A 7 45.06 7.14 -2.52
CA GLN A 7 45.43 6.55 -1.21
C GLN A 7 44.35 6.63 -0.13
N TYR A 8 43.40 7.58 -0.20
CA TYR A 8 42.45 7.87 0.89
C TYR A 8 40.99 7.98 0.41
N GLY A 9 40.66 7.21 -0.63
CA GLY A 9 39.45 7.31 -1.46
C GLY A 9 38.20 7.84 -0.77
N HIS A 10 37.57 8.84 -1.40
CA HIS A 10 36.25 9.46 -1.17
C HIS A 10 35.69 9.54 0.27
N ALA A 11 36.52 9.43 1.30
CA ALA A 11 36.13 9.52 2.71
C ALA A 11 36.82 10.70 3.42
N ALA A 12 37.72 11.41 2.74
CA ALA A 12 38.46 12.55 3.29
C ALA A 12 37.87 13.93 2.96
N PHE A 13 36.71 14.03 2.29
CA PHE A 13 36.13 15.32 1.88
C PHE A 13 34.64 15.53 2.18
N GLU A 14 33.92 14.59 2.81
CA GLU A 14 32.55 14.85 3.29
C GLU A 14 32.47 15.21 4.79
N GLN A 15 33.61 15.16 5.50
CA GLN A 15 33.67 15.60 6.90
C GLN A 15 35.01 16.31 7.19
N GLY A 16 35.16 17.53 6.68
CA GLY A 16 36.12 18.50 7.21
C GLY A 16 35.36 19.52 8.07
N GLY A 17 35.77 19.90 9.27
CA GLY A 17 37.01 19.64 9.99
C GLY A 17 37.01 20.52 11.24
N MET A 18 37.56 19.98 12.32
CA MET A 18 37.61 20.58 13.64
C MET A 18 38.68 21.69 13.73
N GLY A 19 38.31 22.83 14.30
CA GLY A 19 39.18 23.67 15.16
C GLY A 19 40.22 24.59 14.50
N GLY A 20 40.14 25.88 14.82
CA GLY A 20 41.30 26.79 14.72
C GLY A 20 41.00 28.27 14.56
N GLY A 21 40.78 28.97 15.68
CA GLY A 21 41.32 30.32 15.95
C GLY A 21 40.86 31.54 15.11
N GLY A 22 40.07 32.40 15.76
CA GLY A 22 40.39 33.83 15.88
C GLY A 22 40.06 34.79 14.73
N GLY A 23 39.02 35.62 14.99
CA GLY A 23 39.07 37.07 14.73
C GLY A 23 38.73 37.56 13.32
N PHE A 24 37.52 38.11 13.17
CA PHE A 24 37.10 39.25 12.31
C PHE A 24 35.57 39.30 12.48
N GLY A 25 34.92 40.23 13.17
CA GLY A 25 35.21 41.67 13.24
C GLY A 25 34.56 42.36 12.05
N GLY A 26 33.27 42.70 12.13
CA GLY A 26 32.68 43.79 11.34
C GLY A 26 31.48 43.44 10.44
N GLY A 27 30.29 43.77 10.94
CA GLY A 27 29.30 44.55 10.21
C GLY A 27 28.55 43.91 9.04
N PHE A 28 27.28 43.57 9.26
CA PHE A 28 26.20 44.16 8.48
C PHE A 28 24.92 44.13 9.33
N GLY A 29 24.49 45.32 9.75
CA GLY A 29 23.26 45.50 10.50
C GLY A 29 22.04 45.39 9.59
N GLY A 30 20.93 44.94 10.18
CA GLY A 30 19.61 45.01 9.55
C GLY A 30 18.62 44.03 10.16
N GLY A 31 17.77 44.52 11.06
CA GLY A 31 16.45 43.93 11.34
C GLY A 31 16.43 42.73 12.28
N GLY A 32 16.18 42.98 13.57
CA GLY A 32 15.72 41.95 14.48
C GLY A 32 14.27 41.58 14.17
N ALA A 33 14.06 40.36 13.72
CA ALA A 33 12.81 39.60 13.82
C ALA A 33 13.14 38.13 13.48
N ASP A 34 12.87 37.23 14.43
CA ASP A 34 12.36 35.88 14.19
C ASP A 34 13.19 34.91 13.33
N PHE A 35 14.42 34.58 13.76
CA PHE A 35 15.12 33.40 13.23
C PHE A 35 15.07 32.17 14.18
N SER A 36 14.64 32.35 15.44
CA SER A 36 14.43 31.22 16.38
C SER A 36 13.09 30.52 16.18
N ASP A 37 12.04 31.27 15.83
CA ASP A 37 10.67 30.75 15.81
C ASP A 37 10.35 30.07 14.47
N VAL A 38 10.96 30.54 13.38
CA VAL A 38 10.85 29.91 12.05
C VAL A 38 11.62 28.58 11.98
N PHE A 39 12.71 28.43 12.76
CA PHE A 39 13.45 27.16 12.85
C PHE A 39 12.81 26.13 13.80
N GLY A 40 11.91 26.56 14.70
CA GLY A 40 11.15 25.67 15.57
C GLY A 40 9.98 25.00 14.88
N ASP A 41 9.22 25.75 14.08
CA ASP A 41 7.98 25.25 13.46
C ASP A 41 8.25 24.34 12.24
N VAL A 42 9.30 24.61 11.46
CA VAL A 42 9.66 23.78 10.28
C VAL A 42 10.27 22.43 10.70
N PHE A 43 11.00 22.38 11.83
CA PHE A 43 11.52 21.11 12.38
C PHE A 43 10.46 20.35 13.18
N GLY A 44 9.45 21.05 13.72
CA GLY A 44 8.27 20.45 14.33
C GLY A 44 7.40 19.69 13.33
N ASP A 45 7.20 20.23 12.14
CA ASP A 45 6.35 19.63 11.10
C ASP A 45 7.05 18.53 10.27
N ILE A 46 8.37 18.57 10.11
CA ILE A 46 9.15 17.51 9.44
C ILE A 46 9.31 16.26 10.31
N PHE A 47 9.43 16.41 11.63
CA PHE A 47 9.48 15.28 12.58
C PHE A 47 8.11 14.93 13.17
N GLY A 48 7.09 15.75 12.91
CA GLY A 48 5.68 15.54 13.21
C GLY A 48 4.98 14.69 12.15
N GLY A 49 5.59 13.56 11.77
CA GLY A 49 4.99 12.59 10.86
C GLY A 49 3.61 12.19 11.38
N GLY A 50 2.57 12.65 10.69
CA GLY A 50 1.18 12.42 11.03
C GLY A 50 0.96 10.95 11.40
N ARG A 51 0.46 10.75 12.62
CA ARG A 51 0.08 9.46 13.21
C ARG A 51 -0.63 8.58 12.19
N ARG A 52 0.10 7.72 11.49
CA ARG A 52 -0.50 6.59 10.79
C ARG A 52 -0.64 5.49 11.83
N GLN A 53 -1.68 5.63 12.67
CA GLN A 53 -2.21 4.51 13.40
C GLN A 53 -2.36 3.38 12.38
N GLN A 54 -1.62 2.28 12.55
CA GLN A 54 -1.79 1.04 11.79
C GLN A 54 -3.20 0.53 12.10
N ARG A 55 -4.21 1.18 11.54
CA ARG A 55 -5.55 0.63 11.41
C ARG A 55 -5.39 -0.60 10.55
N ALA A 56 -6.13 -1.64 10.92
CA ALA A 56 -6.23 -2.88 10.16
C ALA A 56 -6.27 -2.55 8.66
N SER A 57 -5.27 -3.03 7.93
CA SER A 57 -5.09 -2.63 6.54
C SER A 57 -6.23 -3.18 5.72
N ARG A 58 -6.84 -2.29 4.92
CA ARG A 58 -7.76 -2.68 3.86
C ARG A 58 -7.13 -3.80 3.03
N GLY A 59 -7.96 -4.73 2.59
CA GLY A 59 -7.51 -5.81 1.73
C GLY A 59 -6.93 -5.29 0.40
N SER A 60 -6.08 -6.11 -0.21
CA SER A 60 -5.41 -5.76 -1.46
C SER A 60 -6.41 -5.68 -2.62
N ASP A 61 -6.18 -4.72 -3.51
CA ASP A 61 -6.88 -4.69 -4.78
C ASP A 61 -6.34 -5.80 -5.70
N LEU A 62 -7.24 -6.48 -6.42
CA LEU A 62 -6.91 -7.53 -7.37
C LEU A 62 -7.00 -7.02 -8.81
N ARG A 63 -6.18 -7.57 -9.71
CA ARG A 63 -6.25 -7.32 -11.14
C ARG A 63 -6.50 -8.62 -11.89
N TYR A 64 -7.54 -8.63 -12.73
CA TYR A 64 -7.84 -9.74 -13.62
C TYR A 64 -7.80 -9.26 -15.07
N ASN A 65 -6.96 -9.89 -15.91
CA ASN A 65 -6.95 -9.60 -17.34
C ASN A 65 -8.00 -10.49 -18.01
N MET A 66 -9.00 -9.87 -18.63
CA MET A 66 -10.03 -10.58 -19.38
C MET A 66 -9.81 -10.41 -20.87
N ASP A 67 -9.62 -11.53 -21.57
CA ASP A 67 -9.56 -11.52 -23.02
C ASP A 67 -10.96 -11.58 -23.63
N LEU A 68 -11.23 -10.66 -24.56
CA LEU A 68 -12.46 -10.60 -25.33
C LEU A 68 -12.18 -10.74 -26.82
N THR A 69 -13.10 -11.35 -27.55
CA THR A 69 -13.09 -11.23 -29.02
C THR A 69 -13.59 -9.85 -29.43
N LEU A 70 -13.30 -9.45 -30.67
CA LEU A 70 -13.77 -8.18 -31.22
C LEU A 70 -15.31 -8.09 -31.18
N GLU A 71 -16.01 -9.18 -31.48
CA GLU A 71 -17.47 -9.25 -31.47
C GLU A 71 -18.04 -9.09 -30.06
N GLU A 72 -17.39 -9.70 -29.06
CA GLU A 72 -17.77 -9.56 -27.64
C GLU A 72 -17.57 -8.13 -27.15
N ALA A 73 -16.45 -7.50 -27.54
CA ALA A 73 -16.16 -6.11 -27.20
C ALA A 73 -17.17 -5.14 -27.83
N VAL A 74 -17.58 -5.37 -29.08
CA VAL A 74 -18.55 -4.52 -29.79
C VAL A 74 -19.97 -4.71 -29.29
N ARG A 75 -20.41 -5.95 -29.03
CA ARG A 75 -21.79 -6.23 -28.60
C ARG A 75 -22.00 -6.08 -27.10
N GLY A 76 -20.93 -6.15 -26.31
CA GLY A 76 -21.00 -6.33 -24.87
C GLY A 76 -21.32 -7.78 -24.52
N VAL A 77 -20.83 -8.24 -23.37
CA VAL A 77 -20.98 -9.63 -22.93
C VAL A 77 -21.02 -9.71 -21.41
N THR A 78 -21.69 -10.71 -20.86
CA THR A 78 -21.57 -11.06 -19.45
C THR A 78 -20.77 -12.35 -19.36
N LYS A 79 -19.65 -12.34 -18.62
CA LYS A 79 -18.78 -13.51 -18.44
C LYS A 79 -18.62 -13.83 -16.96
N GLU A 80 -18.57 -15.11 -16.66
CA GLU A 80 -18.19 -15.58 -15.33
C GLU A 80 -16.67 -15.75 -15.26
N ILE A 81 -16.06 -15.19 -14.22
CA ILE A 81 -14.63 -15.36 -13.92
C ILE A 81 -14.49 -16.09 -12.60
N ARG A 82 -13.48 -16.96 -12.51
CA ARG A 82 -13.10 -17.62 -11.27
C ARG A 82 -11.75 -17.09 -10.83
N ILE A 83 -11.71 -16.48 -9.65
CA ILE A 83 -10.50 -15.90 -9.08
C ILE A 83 -10.17 -16.55 -7.73
N PRO A 84 -8.92 -16.97 -7.50
CA PRO A 84 -8.45 -17.27 -6.16
C PRO A 84 -8.30 -15.93 -5.41
N THR A 85 -8.87 -15.83 -4.23
CA THR A 85 -8.76 -14.65 -3.37
C THR A 85 -8.71 -15.07 -1.91
N LEU A 86 -8.12 -14.21 -1.08
CA LEU A 86 -8.28 -14.29 0.36
C LEU A 86 -9.64 -13.70 0.72
N ASP A 87 -10.51 -14.52 1.29
CA ASP A 87 -11.83 -14.11 1.71
C ASP A 87 -11.94 -14.12 3.24
N GLU A 88 -12.97 -13.45 3.76
CA GLU A 88 -13.24 -13.44 5.18
C GLU A 88 -13.48 -14.88 5.69
N CYS A 89 -12.88 -15.20 6.84
CA CYS A 89 -13.09 -16.50 7.47
C CYS A 89 -14.53 -16.60 7.99
N ASP A 90 -15.31 -17.51 7.41
CA ASP A 90 -16.72 -17.77 7.74
C ASP A 90 -16.96 -18.28 9.17
N VAL A 91 -15.91 -18.77 9.84
CA VAL A 91 -16.01 -19.27 11.23
C VAL A 91 -15.83 -18.15 12.25
N CYS A 92 -14.89 -17.23 12.02
CA CYS A 92 -14.54 -16.18 12.98
C CYS A 92 -14.94 -14.77 12.55
N HIS A 93 -15.48 -14.63 11.34
CA HIS A 93 -15.91 -13.36 10.74
C HIS A 93 -14.83 -12.27 10.85
N GLY A 94 -13.63 -12.58 10.35
CA GLY A 94 -12.50 -11.65 10.37
C GLY A 94 -11.77 -11.49 11.71
N SER A 95 -12.37 -11.88 12.85
CA SER A 95 -11.76 -11.66 14.18
C SER A 95 -10.46 -12.43 14.42
N GLY A 96 -10.28 -13.55 13.71
CA GLY A 96 -9.16 -14.48 13.92
C GLY A 96 -9.27 -15.31 15.21
N ALA A 97 -10.28 -15.06 16.06
CA ALA A 97 -10.50 -15.78 17.30
C ALA A 97 -11.45 -16.97 17.11
N LYS A 98 -11.36 -17.97 17.98
CA LYS A 98 -12.28 -19.10 18.01
C LYS A 98 -13.71 -18.60 18.30
N PRO A 99 -14.77 -19.18 17.69
CA PRO A 99 -16.15 -18.81 18.02
C PRO A 99 -16.41 -18.86 19.53
N GLY A 100 -17.02 -17.79 20.06
CA GLY A 100 -17.27 -17.62 21.50
C GLY A 100 -16.09 -17.05 22.30
N SER A 101 -14.93 -16.87 21.68
CA SER A 101 -13.81 -16.09 22.22
C SER A 101 -13.67 -14.78 21.45
N SER A 102 -13.02 -13.78 22.05
CA SER A 102 -12.76 -12.50 21.41
C SER A 102 -11.29 -12.09 21.59
N PRO A 103 -10.72 -11.34 20.64
CA PRO A 103 -9.41 -10.71 20.82
C PRO A 103 -9.46 -9.78 22.03
N ILE A 104 -8.46 -9.88 22.90
CA ILE A 104 -8.31 -8.97 24.04
C ILE A 104 -7.40 -7.80 23.66
N THR A 105 -7.65 -6.63 24.22
CA THR A 105 -6.75 -5.49 24.06
C THR A 105 -5.37 -5.84 24.61
N CYS A 106 -4.32 -5.53 23.86
CA CYS A 106 -2.95 -5.80 24.27
C CYS A 106 -2.61 -5.00 25.53
N PRO A 107 -2.23 -5.63 26.66
CA PRO A 107 -1.96 -4.94 27.91
C PRO A 107 -0.67 -4.11 27.85
N THR A 108 0.25 -4.43 26.93
CA THR A 108 1.54 -3.74 26.79
C THR A 108 1.42 -2.40 26.05
N CYS A 109 0.55 -2.32 25.03
CA CYS A 109 0.35 -1.08 24.25
C CYS A 109 -1.04 -0.46 24.42
N HIS A 110 -1.91 -1.06 25.24
CA HIS A 110 -3.28 -0.62 25.47
C HIS A 110 -4.08 -0.39 24.18
N GLY A 111 -3.89 -1.23 23.16
CA GLY A 111 -4.57 -1.10 21.87
C GLY A 111 -3.86 -0.21 20.85
N ALA A 112 -2.78 0.47 21.22
CA ALA A 112 -2.07 1.37 20.32
C ALA A 112 -1.30 0.65 19.19
N GLY A 113 -0.99 -0.64 19.37
CA GLY A 113 -0.19 -1.43 18.42
C GLY A 113 1.31 -1.11 18.44
N GLN A 114 1.71 0.03 19.01
CA GLN A 114 3.07 0.50 19.12
C GLN A 114 3.43 0.84 20.56
N VAL A 115 4.72 0.72 20.89
CA VAL A 115 5.31 1.09 22.17
C VAL A 115 6.43 2.10 21.95
N GLN A 116 6.58 3.03 22.88
CA GLN A 116 7.62 4.05 22.83
C GLN A 116 8.85 3.55 23.59
N MET A 117 9.99 3.42 22.91
CA MET A 117 11.26 3.03 23.54
C MET A 117 12.17 4.25 23.61
N ARG A 118 12.69 4.53 24.81
CA ARG A 118 13.64 5.62 25.06
C ARG A 118 15.05 5.05 24.98
N GLN A 119 15.86 5.54 24.06
CA GLN A 119 17.28 5.22 23.96
C GLN A 119 18.08 6.52 24.09
N GLY A 120 18.59 6.77 25.30
CA GLY A 120 19.25 8.03 25.62
C GLY A 120 18.29 9.21 25.47
N PHE A 121 18.66 10.19 24.64
CA PHE A 121 17.86 11.37 24.33
C PHE A 121 16.90 11.16 23.15
N PHE A 122 16.97 10.02 22.46
CA PHE A 122 16.05 9.70 21.36
C PHE A 122 14.87 8.87 21.86
N THR A 123 13.69 9.21 21.35
CA THR A 123 12.48 8.43 21.50
C THR A 123 12.15 7.80 20.16
N VAL A 124 12.11 6.48 20.10
CA VAL A 124 11.67 5.75 18.90
C VAL A 124 10.36 5.03 19.17
N GLN A 125 9.44 5.08 18.21
CA GLN A 125 8.22 4.27 18.23
C GLN A 125 8.52 2.95 17.53
N GLN A 126 8.26 1.84 18.22
CA GLN A 126 8.40 0.49 17.66
C GLN A 126 7.07 -0.24 17.74
N ALA A 127 6.82 -1.17 16.81
CA ALA A 127 5.70 -2.11 16.92
C ALA A 127 5.77 -2.83 18.27
N CYS A 128 4.63 -2.96 18.95
CA CYS A 128 4.54 -3.61 20.24
C CYS A 128 5.00 -5.08 20.11
N PRO A 129 6.00 -5.55 20.89
CA PRO A 129 6.53 -6.90 20.74
C PRO A 129 5.52 -8.00 21.11
N HIS A 130 4.50 -7.67 21.91
CA HIS A 130 3.51 -8.62 22.39
C HIS A 130 2.34 -8.85 21.41
N CYS A 131 1.97 -7.84 20.63
CA CYS A 131 0.91 -7.96 19.63
C CYS A 131 1.39 -7.75 18.19
N HIS A 132 2.69 -7.52 17.98
CA HIS A 132 3.31 -7.28 16.68
C HIS A 132 2.59 -6.21 15.84
N GLY A 133 2.25 -5.07 16.44
CA GLY A 133 1.52 -4.01 15.72
C GLY A 133 -0.01 -4.09 15.81
N ARG A 134 -0.59 -5.25 16.15
CA ARG A 134 -2.05 -5.48 16.04
C ARG A 134 -2.92 -4.72 17.05
N GLY A 135 -2.36 -4.27 18.17
CA GLY A 135 -3.12 -3.66 19.29
C GLY A 135 -3.96 -4.65 20.09
N GLN A 136 -4.22 -5.84 19.57
CA GLN A 136 -5.00 -6.91 20.20
C GLN A 136 -4.22 -8.23 20.20
N ILE A 137 -4.56 -9.10 21.14
CA ILE A 137 -4.00 -10.44 21.29
C ILE A 137 -5.13 -11.46 21.18
N ILE A 138 -4.91 -12.46 20.33
CA ILE A 138 -5.82 -13.59 20.17
C ILE A 138 -5.32 -14.71 21.09
N LYS A 139 -6.04 -14.98 22.19
CA LYS A 139 -5.70 -16.08 23.11
C LYS A 139 -6.04 -17.43 22.49
N ASP A 140 -7.23 -17.53 21.93
CA ASP A 140 -7.78 -18.74 21.33
C ASP A 140 -7.91 -18.51 19.82
N PRO A 141 -6.89 -18.89 19.01
CA PRO A 141 -6.96 -18.70 17.56
C PRO A 141 -8.06 -19.55 16.93
N CYS A 142 -8.67 -19.04 15.87
CA CYS A 142 -9.62 -19.79 15.07
C CYS A 142 -8.92 -20.98 14.40
N ASN A 143 -9.51 -22.18 14.51
CA ASN A 143 -8.94 -23.40 13.92
C ASN A 143 -8.89 -23.38 12.38
N LYS A 144 -9.78 -22.63 11.72
CA LYS A 144 -9.87 -22.61 10.25
C LYS A 144 -8.80 -21.70 9.62
N CYS A 145 -8.66 -20.48 10.17
CA CYS A 145 -7.73 -19.47 9.65
C CYS A 145 -6.47 -19.30 10.50
N HIS A 146 -6.29 -20.10 11.55
CA HIS A 146 -5.11 -20.07 12.44
C HIS A 146 -4.77 -18.68 13.00
N GLY A 147 -5.78 -17.84 13.29
CA GLY A 147 -5.58 -16.48 13.78
C GLY A 147 -5.51 -15.37 12.71
N HIS A 148 -5.49 -15.72 11.42
CA HIS A 148 -5.35 -14.72 10.33
C HIS A 148 -6.64 -13.95 10.01
N GLY A 149 -7.81 -14.46 10.38
CA GLY A 149 -9.11 -13.84 10.07
C GLY A 149 -9.59 -14.01 8.63
N ARG A 150 -8.75 -14.55 7.74
CA ARG A 150 -9.00 -14.76 6.31
C ARG A 150 -8.59 -16.16 5.86
N VAL A 151 -9.19 -16.64 4.77
CA VAL A 151 -8.95 -17.96 4.19
C VAL A 151 -8.94 -17.88 2.67
N GLU A 152 -8.12 -18.68 2.01
CA GLU A 152 -8.11 -18.77 0.55
C GLU A 152 -9.40 -19.44 0.06
N LYS A 153 -10.09 -18.79 -0.88
CA LYS A 153 -11.28 -19.31 -1.56
C LYS A 153 -11.24 -18.95 -3.04
N SER A 154 -11.80 -19.81 -3.89
CA SER A 154 -12.11 -19.43 -5.27
C SER A 154 -13.49 -18.77 -5.31
N LYS A 155 -13.56 -17.49 -5.69
CA LYS A 155 -14.84 -16.82 -5.97
C LYS A 155 -15.16 -16.89 -7.46
N THR A 156 -16.42 -17.15 -7.79
CA THR A 156 -16.95 -17.03 -9.14
C THR A 156 -17.78 -15.75 -9.21
N LEU A 157 -17.39 -14.83 -10.09
CA LEU A 157 -18.03 -13.52 -10.24
C LEU A 157 -18.56 -13.35 -11.66
N SER A 158 -19.77 -12.83 -11.79
CA SER A 158 -20.35 -12.47 -13.08
C SER A 158 -20.03 -11.01 -13.40
N VAL A 159 -19.23 -10.79 -14.44
CA VAL A 159 -18.79 -9.47 -14.87
C VAL A 159 -19.56 -9.07 -16.12
N LYS A 160 -20.32 -7.98 -16.01
CA LYS A 160 -21.02 -7.38 -17.16
C LYS A 160 -20.09 -6.39 -17.86
N ILE A 161 -19.74 -6.70 -19.10
CA ILE A 161 -18.93 -5.84 -19.95
C ILE A 161 -19.83 -5.06 -20.89
N PRO A 162 -19.80 -3.72 -20.84
CA PRO A 162 -20.59 -2.89 -21.74
C PRO A 162 -20.12 -3.03 -23.19
N ALA A 163 -21.03 -2.75 -24.12
CA ALA A 163 -20.70 -2.67 -25.54
C ALA A 163 -19.73 -1.51 -25.81
N GLY A 164 -18.81 -1.71 -26.75
CA GLY A 164 -17.88 -0.69 -27.21
C GLY A 164 -16.59 -0.57 -26.41
N VAL A 165 -16.32 -1.46 -25.44
CA VAL A 165 -15.05 -1.47 -24.70
C VAL A 165 -13.86 -1.69 -25.62
N ASP A 166 -12.71 -1.14 -25.23
CA ASP A 166 -11.45 -1.27 -25.93
C ASP A 166 -10.35 -1.88 -25.04
N THR A 167 -9.25 -2.27 -25.66
CA THR A 167 -8.06 -2.76 -24.95
C THR A 167 -7.54 -1.68 -24.01
N GLY A 168 -7.34 -2.06 -22.75
CA GLY A 168 -6.86 -1.14 -21.71
C GLY A 168 -7.97 -0.60 -20.81
N ASP A 169 -9.24 -0.75 -21.20
CA ASP A 169 -10.38 -0.38 -20.35
C ASP A 169 -10.34 -1.15 -19.01
N ARG A 170 -10.78 -0.48 -17.95
CA ARG A 170 -10.78 -1.01 -16.59
C ARG A 170 -12.16 -0.93 -15.97
N ILE A 171 -12.70 -2.10 -15.62
CA ILE A 171 -13.97 -2.23 -14.91
C ILE A 171 -13.66 -2.52 -13.44
N ARG A 172 -14.21 -1.70 -12.54
CA ARG A 172 -14.03 -1.85 -11.09
C ARG A 172 -15.22 -2.57 -10.48
N LEU A 173 -14.96 -3.67 -9.79
CA LEU A 173 -15.90 -4.37 -8.92
C LEU A 173 -15.54 -4.06 -7.47
N ALA A 174 -16.34 -3.22 -6.83
CA ALA A 174 -16.06 -2.71 -5.50
C ALA A 174 -16.23 -3.81 -4.43
N GLY A 175 -15.27 -3.94 -3.52
CA GLY A 175 -15.31 -4.92 -2.42
C GLY A 175 -15.02 -6.37 -2.82
N GLU A 176 -14.81 -6.65 -4.10
CA GLU A 176 -14.52 -8.00 -4.63
C GLU A 176 -13.01 -8.32 -4.68
N GLY A 177 -12.17 -7.48 -4.09
CA GLY A 177 -10.75 -7.75 -3.89
C GLY A 177 -10.49 -8.74 -2.75
N GLU A 178 -9.29 -8.69 -2.18
CA GLU A 178 -8.97 -9.51 -1.00
C GLU A 178 -9.67 -8.95 0.25
N ALA A 179 -10.01 -9.83 1.18
CA ALA A 179 -10.49 -9.45 2.50
C ALA A 179 -9.38 -8.72 3.28
N GLY A 180 -9.76 -7.64 3.95
CA GLY A 180 -8.86 -6.90 4.83
C GLY A 180 -8.48 -7.70 6.08
N GLU A 181 -7.39 -7.30 6.71
CA GLU A 181 -6.97 -7.95 7.95
C GLU A 181 -7.94 -7.59 9.08
N HIS A 182 -8.22 -8.52 9.99
CA HIS A 182 -8.89 -8.22 11.27
C HIS A 182 -10.20 -7.42 11.16
N GLY A 183 -11.03 -7.70 10.15
CA GLY A 183 -12.30 -7.01 9.92
C GLY A 183 -12.17 -5.66 9.19
N ALA A 184 -10.99 -5.35 8.64
CA ALA A 184 -10.84 -4.25 7.70
C ALA A 184 -11.62 -4.52 6.40
N PRO A 185 -12.09 -3.47 5.70
CA PRO A 185 -12.83 -3.64 4.45
C PRO A 185 -11.97 -4.31 3.38
N SER A 186 -12.64 -5.00 2.46
CA SER A 186 -11.98 -5.62 1.32
C SER A 186 -11.42 -4.60 0.34
N GLY A 187 -10.44 -5.05 -0.45
CA GLY A 187 -10.00 -4.36 -1.66
C GLY A 187 -11.05 -4.41 -2.77
N ASP A 188 -10.70 -3.86 -3.93
CA ASP A 188 -11.51 -3.94 -5.14
C ASP A 188 -10.89 -4.87 -6.18
N LEU A 189 -11.71 -5.39 -7.09
CA LEU A 189 -11.24 -6.13 -8.25
C LEU A 189 -11.31 -5.24 -9.50
N TYR A 190 -10.17 -5.08 -10.17
CA TYR A 190 -10.06 -4.39 -11.46
C TYR A 190 -9.96 -5.42 -12.57
N VAL A 191 -11.00 -5.49 -13.39
CA VAL A 191 -10.99 -6.28 -14.62
C VAL A 191 -10.44 -5.41 -15.73
N GLN A 192 -9.27 -5.75 -16.24
CA GLN A 192 -8.66 -5.08 -17.38
C GLN A 192 -8.98 -5.84 -18.66
N VAL A 193 -9.60 -5.14 -19.61
CA VAL A 193 -10.02 -5.72 -20.88
C VAL A 193 -8.84 -5.75 -21.85
N GLN A 194 -8.67 -6.90 -22.50
CA GLN A 194 -7.75 -7.11 -23.61
C GLN A 194 -8.55 -7.65 -24.80
N VAL A 195 -8.68 -6.86 -25.87
CA VAL A 195 -9.34 -7.34 -27.09
C VAL A 195 -8.32 -8.13 -27.89
N LYS A 196 -8.65 -9.37 -28.22
CA LYS A 196 -7.82 -10.23 -29.07
C LYS A 196 -7.78 -9.66 -30.49
N SER A 197 -6.60 -9.69 -31.11
CA SER A 197 -6.45 -9.36 -32.53
C SER A 197 -7.38 -10.24 -33.37
N HIS A 198 -8.15 -9.62 -34.25
CA HIS A 198 -9.06 -10.33 -35.14
C HIS A 198 -8.36 -10.60 -36.49
N PRO A 199 -8.53 -11.79 -37.11
CA PRO A 199 -7.76 -12.17 -38.29
C PRO A 199 -8.06 -11.35 -39.56
N ILE A 200 -9.22 -10.69 -39.60
CA ILE A 200 -9.71 -9.96 -40.78
C ILE A 200 -9.88 -8.46 -40.49
N PHE A 201 -10.10 -8.11 -39.21
CA PHE A 201 -10.56 -6.78 -38.83
C PHE A 201 -9.58 -6.17 -37.85
N GLU A 202 -9.20 -4.92 -38.10
CA GLU A 202 -8.47 -4.09 -37.17
C GLU A 202 -9.39 -2.97 -36.68
N ARG A 203 -9.47 -2.80 -35.36
CA ARG A 203 -10.31 -1.77 -34.75
C ARG A 203 -9.44 -0.60 -34.33
N GLU A 204 -9.76 0.59 -34.84
CA GLU A 204 -9.23 1.85 -34.30
C GLU A 204 -10.38 2.73 -33.84
N GLY A 205 -10.53 2.87 -32.52
CA GLY A 205 -11.63 3.62 -31.92
C GLY A 205 -13.00 3.05 -32.32
N ASN A 206 -13.72 3.80 -33.16
CA ASN A 206 -15.05 3.44 -33.64
C ASN A 206 -15.05 2.85 -35.07
N ASN A 207 -13.88 2.73 -35.70
CA ASN A 207 -13.74 2.24 -37.07
C ASN A 207 -13.23 0.79 -37.09
N LEU A 208 -13.66 0.04 -38.11
CA LEU A 208 -13.14 -1.30 -38.43
C LEU A 208 -12.53 -1.26 -39.83
N TYR A 209 -11.27 -1.65 -39.93
CA TYR A 209 -10.54 -1.81 -41.19
C TYR A 209 -10.40 -3.28 -41.54
N CYS A 210 -10.47 -3.61 -42.82
CA CYS A 210 -10.07 -4.90 -43.34
C CYS A 210 -9.32 -4.73 -44.66
N GLU A 211 -8.30 -5.55 -44.87
CA GLU A 211 -7.61 -5.63 -46.15
C GLU A 211 -8.21 -6.78 -46.99
N VAL A 212 -8.61 -6.47 -48.22
CA VAL A 212 -9.15 -7.44 -49.16
C VAL A 212 -8.18 -7.55 -50.34
N PRO A 213 -7.49 -8.69 -50.53
CA PRO A 213 -6.65 -8.90 -51.70
C PRO A 213 -7.53 -9.00 -52.95
N ILE A 214 -7.22 -8.20 -53.97
CA ILE A 214 -7.91 -8.17 -55.27
C ILE A 214 -7.10 -8.99 -56.28
#